data_AF-A0A968RK23-F1
#
_entry.id   AF-A0A968RK23-F1
#
_cell.length_a   1.000
_cell.length_b   1.000
_cell.length_c   1.000
_cell.angle_alpha   90.00
_cell.angle_beta   90.00
_cell.angle_gamma   90.00
#
_symmetry.space_group_name_H-M   'P 1'
#
loop_
_entity.id
_entity.type
_entity.pdbx_description
1 polymer ?
#
loop_
_entity_poly.entity_id
_entity_poly.type
_entity_poly.pdbx_seq_one_letter_code
_entity_poly.pdbx_strand_id
1 'polypeptide(L)'
;TVQVHGGMGYSEETNAARAYRDSRINRIYEGTNEINRLLMVDQVFKRAMKGQLDLVGPAWEVQKELASMPSFEQPEGKYGKEDKAIKDFKKIILMVAGAAAKMQMDGQLNLKDEQEVLMNIANMMIDTFTAESLLMRIQKLDDMVVKPLEQEVYEAILKTFITDATSRITKEATDALVSFAQGDLLKTFLMGLKRFTKYEPINVKMARRLIADTLIAENKYCLS
;
A
#
# COMPACT_ATOMS: atom_id res chain seq x y z
N THR A 1 -21.46 -7.34 1.31
CA THR A 1 -22.53 -8.29 1.63
C THR A 1 -23.84 -7.63 1.98
N VAL A 2 -23.92 -6.78 3.02
CA VAL A 2 -25.15 -6.04 3.39
C VAL A 2 -25.75 -5.31 2.18
N GLN A 3 -24.95 -4.48 1.50
CA GLN A 3 -25.41 -3.72 0.32
C GLN A 3 -25.94 -4.61 -0.82
N VAL A 4 -25.33 -5.79 -1.02
CA VAL A 4 -25.75 -6.74 -2.06
C VAL A 4 -27.11 -7.35 -1.75
N HIS A 5 -27.44 -7.53 -0.46
CA HIS A 5 -28.73 -8.07 -0.01
C HIS A 5 -29.82 -6.98 0.12
N GLY A 6 -29.51 -5.70 -0.15
CA GLY A 6 -30.46 -4.60 -0.01
C GLY A 6 -31.09 -4.54 1.39
N GLY A 7 -32.42 -4.35 1.46
CA GLY A 7 -33.15 -4.31 2.73
C GLY A 7 -33.03 -5.60 3.56
N MET A 8 -32.92 -6.76 2.91
CA MET A 8 -32.71 -8.03 3.61
C MET A 8 -31.36 -8.09 4.31
N GLY A 9 -30.36 -7.32 3.85
CA GLY A 9 -29.07 -7.21 4.52
C GLY A 9 -29.13 -6.56 5.90
N TYR A 10 -30.20 -5.83 6.21
CA TYR A 10 -30.49 -5.24 7.53
C TYR A 10 -31.41 -6.12 8.38
N SER A 11 -32.05 -7.13 7.78
CA SER A 11 -32.88 -8.10 8.49
C SER A 11 -32.00 -9.07 9.28
N GLU A 12 -32.34 -9.30 10.55
CA GLU A 12 -31.72 -10.32 11.41
C GLU A 12 -32.01 -11.75 10.93
N GLU A 13 -32.93 -11.91 9.97
CA GLU A 13 -33.20 -13.20 9.30
C GLU A 13 -32.06 -13.63 8.36
N THR A 14 -31.19 -12.70 7.96
CA THR A 14 -30.02 -13.01 7.12
C THR A 14 -28.73 -13.02 7.93
N ASN A 15 -27.78 -13.86 7.50
CA ASN A 15 -26.43 -13.86 8.08
C ASN A 15 -25.65 -12.55 7.82
N ALA A 16 -26.10 -11.71 6.88
CA ALA A 16 -25.41 -10.49 6.50
C ALA A 16 -25.42 -9.45 7.63
N ALA A 17 -26.55 -9.27 8.31
CA ALA A 17 -26.69 -8.33 9.43
C ALA A 17 -25.78 -8.73 10.60
N ARG A 18 -25.83 -10.01 10.99
CA ARG A 18 -24.96 -10.57 12.04
C ARG A 18 -23.48 -10.39 11.70
N ALA A 19 -23.04 -10.84 10.53
CA ALA A 19 -21.64 -10.75 10.12
C ALA A 19 -21.13 -9.28 10.09
N TYR A 20 -21.97 -8.33 9.69
CA TYR A 20 -21.61 -6.91 9.73
C TYR A 20 -21.39 -6.41 11.16
N ARG A 21 -22.29 -6.72 12.09
CA ARG A 21 -22.16 -6.34 13.51
C ARG A 21 -20.92 -6.98 14.13
N ASP A 22 -20.73 -8.28 13.91
CA ASP A 22 -19.59 -9.03 14.45
C ASP A 22 -18.26 -8.50 13.92
N SER A 23 -18.20 -8.00 12.68
CA SER A 23 -16.97 -7.44 12.11
C SER A 23 -16.49 -6.16 12.80
N ARG A 24 -17.37 -5.44 13.53
CA ARG A 24 -17.05 -4.11 14.06
C ARG A 24 -16.00 -4.15 15.18
N ILE A 25 -16.05 -5.20 16.01
CA ILE A 25 -15.14 -5.37 17.16
C ILE A 25 -13.70 -5.64 16.72
N ASN A 26 -13.50 -6.23 15.54
CA ASN A 26 -12.18 -6.57 15.01
C ASN A 26 -11.26 -5.36 14.79
N ARG A 27 -11.81 -4.15 14.77
CA ARG A 27 -11.03 -2.89 14.64
C ARG A 27 -10.59 -2.30 15.99
N ILE A 28 -11.03 -2.91 17.09
CA ILE A 28 -10.88 -2.41 18.47
C ILE A 28 -10.14 -3.44 19.33
N TYR A 29 -10.49 -4.72 19.16
CA TYR A 29 -9.88 -5.84 19.87
C TYR A 29 -8.45 -6.12 19.36
N GLU A 30 -7.58 -6.65 20.22
CA GLU A 30 -6.12 -6.80 19.99
C GLU A 30 -5.37 -5.46 19.76
N GLY A 31 -5.85 -4.42 20.42
CA GLY A 31 -5.40 -3.04 20.21
C GLY A 31 -6.17 -2.38 19.08
N THR A 32 -6.57 -1.12 19.27
CA THR A 32 -7.30 -0.40 18.23
C THR A 32 -6.45 -0.27 16.98
N ASN A 33 -7.08 -0.21 15.81
CA ASN A 33 -6.36 -0.06 14.55
C ASN A 33 -5.47 1.20 14.54
N GLU A 34 -5.83 2.25 15.27
CA GLU A 34 -5.04 3.47 15.40
C GLU A 34 -3.76 3.20 16.21
N ILE A 35 -3.86 2.53 17.36
CA ILE A 35 -2.69 2.15 18.16
C ILE A 35 -1.76 1.19 17.40
N ASN A 36 -2.33 0.20 16.71
CA ASN A 36 -1.56 -0.74 15.91
C ASN A 36 -0.78 -0.05 14.77
N ARG A 37 -1.36 0.97 14.14
CA ARG A 37 -0.67 1.78 13.11
C ARG A 37 0.49 2.58 13.69
N LEU A 38 0.27 3.29 14.81
CA LEU A 38 1.32 4.05 15.48
C LEU A 38 2.47 3.14 15.93
N LEU A 39 2.15 1.99 16.52
CA LEU A 39 3.13 1.02 17.00
C LEU A 39 3.99 0.45 15.87
N MET A 40 3.39 0.19 14.69
CA MET A 40 4.12 -0.34 13.53
C MET A 40 5.25 0.60 13.10
N VAL A 41 4.96 1.89 12.98
CA VAL A 41 5.94 2.90 12.54
C VAL A 41 6.98 3.14 13.63
N ASP A 42 6.57 3.22 14.90
CA ASP A 42 7.46 3.36 16.05
C ASP A 42 8.45 2.18 16.13
N GLN A 43 8.01 0.94 15.90
CA GLN A 43 8.89 -0.22 15.88
C GLN A 43 9.94 -0.13 14.76
N VAL A 44 9.58 0.34 13.58
CA VAL A 44 10.52 0.54 12.46
C VAL A 44 11.58 1.56 12.84
N PHE A 45 11.19 2.72 13.37
CA PHE A 45 12.14 3.74 13.82
C PHE A 45 13.02 3.26 14.97
N LYS A 46 12.45 2.55 15.95
CA LYS A 46 13.23 1.96 17.07
C LYS A 46 14.28 0.98 16.60
N ARG A 47 13.97 0.11 15.63
CA ARG A 47 14.94 -0.82 15.04
C ARG A 47 16.03 -0.07 14.28
N ALA A 48 15.68 1.00 13.59
CA ALA A 48 16.64 1.84 12.89
C ALA A 48 17.61 2.56 13.85
N MET A 49 17.10 3.17 14.92
CA MET A 49 17.94 3.82 15.95
C MET A 49 18.86 2.84 16.66
N LYS A 50 18.47 1.57 16.78
CA LYS A 50 19.29 0.49 17.34
C LYS A 50 20.29 -0.10 16.33
N GLY A 51 20.34 0.40 15.10
CA GLY A 51 21.20 -0.13 14.03
C GLY A 51 20.80 -1.53 13.53
N GLN A 52 19.60 -2.01 13.88
CA GLN A 52 19.08 -3.33 13.45
C GLN A 52 18.46 -3.28 12.05
N LEU A 53 18.17 -2.08 11.56
CA LEU A 53 17.61 -1.82 10.24
C LEU A 53 18.22 -0.54 9.68
N ASP A 54 18.85 -0.61 8.52
CA ASP A 54 19.34 0.60 7.86
C ASP A 54 18.19 1.28 7.10
N LEU A 55 17.69 2.39 7.65
CA LEU A 55 16.74 3.28 6.96
C LEU A 55 17.44 4.50 6.35
N VAL A 56 18.59 4.90 6.89
CA VAL A 56 19.27 6.15 6.52
C VAL A 56 19.95 5.99 5.18
N GLY A 57 20.67 4.88 4.96
CA GLY A 57 21.31 4.56 3.69
C GLY A 57 20.31 4.53 2.54
N PRO A 58 19.25 3.70 2.60
CA PRO A 58 18.22 3.67 1.57
C PRO A 58 17.50 5.01 1.35
N ALA A 59 17.18 5.76 2.40
CA ALA A 59 16.56 7.08 2.26
C ALA A 59 17.50 8.08 1.56
N TRP A 60 18.80 8.03 1.85
CA TRP A 60 19.81 8.85 1.18
C TRP A 60 19.97 8.48 -0.30
N GLU A 61 19.95 7.20 -0.64
CA GLU A 61 19.95 6.76 -2.05
C GLU A 61 18.72 7.23 -2.80
N VAL A 62 17.54 7.22 -2.16
CA VAL A 62 16.33 7.82 -2.75
C VAL A 62 16.53 9.32 -2.99
N GLN A 63 17.11 10.06 -2.05
CA GLN A 63 17.38 11.49 -2.24
C GLN A 63 18.35 11.75 -3.39
N LYS A 64 19.42 10.96 -3.52
CA LYS A 64 20.34 11.05 -4.67
C LYS A 64 19.62 10.75 -5.98
N GLU A 65 18.75 9.74 -5.99
CA GLU A 65 17.96 9.39 -7.16
C GLU A 65 17.05 10.55 -7.57
N LEU A 66 16.48 11.30 -6.63
CA LEU A 66 15.67 12.49 -6.93
C LEU A 66 16.46 13.65 -7.55
N ALA A 67 17.74 13.76 -7.21
CA ALA A 67 18.65 14.76 -7.78
C ALA A 67 19.17 14.36 -9.17
N SER A 68 19.02 13.09 -9.57
CA SER A 68 19.47 12.60 -10.86
C SER A 68 18.33 12.51 -11.89
N MET A 69 18.71 12.49 -13.16
CA MET A 69 17.76 12.29 -14.25
C MET A 69 17.02 10.96 -14.08
N PRO A 70 15.70 10.91 -14.35
CA PRO A 70 14.94 9.66 -14.31
C PRO A 70 15.55 8.61 -15.23
N SER A 71 15.77 7.41 -14.69
CA SER A 71 16.12 6.25 -15.52
C SER A 71 14.90 5.79 -16.31
N PHE A 72 15.12 5.51 -17.60
CA PHE A 72 14.12 4.98 -18.52
C PHE A 72 14.24 3.46 -18.70
N GLU A 73 14.93 2.77 -17.78
CA GLU A 73 15.00 1.32 -17.78
C GLU A 73 13.60 0.70 -17.81
N GLN A 74 13.39 -0.12 -18.84
CA GLN A 74 12.19 -0.91 -18.99
C GLN A 74 12.27 -2.09 -18.03
N PRO A 75 11.26 -2.29 -17.18
CA PRO A 75 11.27 -3.43 -16.28
C PRO A 75 11.30 -4.75 -17.05
N GLU A 76 12.17 -5.66 -16.63
CA GLU A 76 12.33 -6.98 -17.24
C GLU A 76 11.42 -8.02 -16.58
N GLY A 77 11.07 -9.07 -17.32
CA GLY A 77 10.24 -10.18 -16.84
C GLY A 77 8.73 -9.91 -16.86
N LYS A 78 7.95 -10.99 -16.70
CA LYS A 78 6.48 -10.97 -16.82
C LYS A 78 5.81 -9.98 -15.87
N TYR A 79 6.34 -9.84 -14.64
CA TYR A 79 5.82 -8.95 -13.59
C TYR A 79 6.76 -7.76 -13.31
N GLY A 80 7.67 -7.43 -14.23
CA GLY A 80 8.68 -6.40 -13.98
C GLY A 80 8.08 -5.05 -13.63
N LYS A 81 6.96 -4.67 -14.26
CA LYS A 81 6.26 -3.41 -13.97
C LYS A 81 5.73 -3.38 -12.54
N GLU A 82 5.17 -4.48 -12.06
CA GLU A 82 4.64 -4.64 -10.72
C GLU A 82 5.76 -4.69 -9.68
N ASP A 83 6.86 -5.40 -9.94
CA ASP A 83 8.07 -5.40 -9.12
C ASP A 83 8.64 -3.98 -8.95
N LYS A 84 8.71 -3.23 -10.06
CA LYS A 84 9.13 -1.82 -10.04
C LYS A 84 8.17 -0.96 -9.22
N ALA A 85 6.86 -1.12 -9.38
CA ALA A 85 5.87 -0.36 -8.62
C ALA A 85 6.01 -0.58 -7.11
N ILE A 86 6.21 -1.81 -6.65
CA ILE A 86 6.43 -2.12 -5.23
C ILE A 86 7.73 -1.50 -4.73
N LYS A 87 8.82 -1.57 -5.51
CA LYS A 87 10.08 -0.88 -5.17
C LYS A 87 9.87 0.62 -5.04
N ASP A 88 9.13 1.22 -5.96
CA ASP A 88 8.82 2.65 -5.94
C ASP A 88 7.90 3.03 -4.76
N PHE A 89 6.95 2.19 -4.35
CA PHE A 89 6.18 2.38 -3.11
C PHE A 89 7.07 2.41 -1.87
N LYS A 90 8.06 1.50 -1.79
CA LYS A 90 9.07 1.50 -0.72
C LYS A 90 9.91 2.78 -0.74
N LYS A 91 10.28 3.28 -1.92
CA LYS A 91 10.99 4.57 -2.05
C LYS A 91 10.14 5.74 -1.54
N ILE A 92 8.84 5.76 -1.82
CA ILE A 92 7.92 6.79 -1.30
C ILE A 92 7.87 6.76 0.23
N ILE A 93 7.74 5.56 0.83
CA ILE A 93 7.77 5.40 2.29
C ILE A 93 9.09 5.90 2.87
N LEU A 94 10.23 5.49 2.30
CA LEU A 94 11.56 5.91 2.75
C LEU A 94 11.76 7.42 2.62
N MET A 95 11.26 8.02 1.54
CA MET A 95 11.31 9.46 1.32
C MET A 95 10.53 10.21 2.41
N VAL A 96 9.28 9.83 2.66
CA VAL A 96 8.40 10.48 3.64
C VAL A 96 8.91 10.26 5.06
N ALA A 97 9.14 9.00 5.45
CA ALA A 97 9.59 8.63 6.79
C ALA A 97 11.01 9.14 7.08
N GLY A 98 11.91 9.08 6.10
CA GLY A 98 13.28 9.60 6.22
C GLY A 98 13.31 11.12 6.36
N ALA A 99 12.49 11.85 5.59
CA ALA A 99 12.37 13.30 5.74
C ALA A 99 11.82 13.69 7.12
N ALA A 100 10.75 13.03 7.57
CA ALA A 100 10.13 13.29 8.87
C ALA A 100 11.10 12.97 10.03
N ALA A 101 11.86 11.86 9.94
CA ALA A 101 12.88 11.52 10.91
C ALA A 101 14.05 12.51 10.93
N LYS A 102 14.50 12.98 9.76
CA LYS A 102 15.53 14.01 9.67
C LYS A 102 15.08 15.31 10.33
N MET A 103 13.86 15.77 10.05
CA MET A 103 13.32 16.96 10.69
C MET A 103 13.16 16.81 12.21
N GLN A 104 12.89 15.59 12.69
CA GLN A 104 12.94 15.31 14.13
C GLN A 104 14.36 15.42 14.70
N MET A 105 15.37 14.89 14.01
CA MET A 105 16.78 15.01 14.42
C MET A 105 17.24 16.47 14.45
N ASP A 106 16.76 17.28 13.51
CA ASP A 106 17.05 18.71 13.40
C ASP A 106 16.23 19.55 14.41
N GLY A 107 15.37 18.91 15.23
CA GLY A 107 14.54 19.57 16.24
C GLY A 107 13.35 20.37 15.69
N GLN A 108 13.03 20.20 14.41
CA GLN A 108 11.97 20.92 13.70
C GLN A 108 10.60 20.21 13.76
N LEU A 109 10.59 18.93 14.12
CA LEU A 109 9.40 18.10 14.19
C LEU A 109 9.44 17.19 15.42
N ASN A 110 8.30 16.96 16.07
CA ASN A 110 8.20 15.94 17.13
C ASN A 110 7.28 14.80 16.70
N LEU A 111 7.83 13.72 16.15
CA LEU A 111 7.02 12.60 15.64
C LEU A 111 6.08 11.97 16.68
N LYS A 112 6.32 12.15 17.98
CA LYS A 112 5.39 11.66 19.01
C LYS A 112 4.04 12.39 19.00
N ASP A 113 4.05 13.65 18.59
CA ASP A 113 2.87 14.51 18.55
C ASP A 113 2.21 14.49 17.16
N GLU A 114 2.95 14.07 16.13
CA GLU A 114 2.52 14.03 14.72
C GLU A 114 1.85 12.70 14.33
N GLN A 115 0.78 12.33 15.03
CA GLN A 115 0.11 11.04 14.80
C GLN A 115 -0.42 10.91 13.38
N GLU A 116 -0.87 12.00 12.76
CA GLU A 116 -1.40 12.05 11.40
C GLU A 116 -0.33 11.60 10.39
N VAL A 117 0.90 12.13 10.51
CA VAL A 117 2.04 11.77 9.66
C VAL A 117 2.38 10.29 9.84
N LEU A 118 2.42 9.81 11.09
CA LEU A 118 2.67 8.41 11.39
C LEU A 118 1.58 7.49 10.80
N MET A 119 0.32 7.93 10.85
CA MET A 119 -0.81 7.20 10.27
C MET A 119 -0.72 7.14 8.75
N ASN A 120 -0.32 8.22 8.08
CA ASN A 120 -0.07 8.20 6.63
C ASN A 120 1.04 7.21 6.27
N ILE A 121 2.17 7.22 6.99
CA ILE A 121 3.27 6.27 6.80
C ILE A 121 2.78 4.83 7.00
N ALA A 122 2.03 4.57 8.08
CA ALA A 122 1.48 3.25 8.36
C ALA A 122 0.55 2.76 7.25
N ASN A 123 -0.32 3.62 6.71
CA ASN A 123 -1.23 3.27 5.62
C ASN A 123 -0.45 2.89 4.35
N MET A 124 0.59 3.67 3.99
CA MET A 124 1.46 3.33 2.86
C MET A 124 2.19 2.00 3.06
N MET A 125 2.67 1.72 4.27
CA MET A 125 3.29 0.44 4.62
C MET A 125 2.32 -0.73 4.46
N ILE A 126 1.08 -0.59 4.91
CA ILE A 126 0.03 -1.63 4.77
C ILE A 126 -0.25 -1.92 3.30
N ASP A 127 -0.45 -0.89 2.48
CA ASP A 127 -0.70 -1.06 1.05
C ASP A 127 0.50 -1.71 0.34
N THR A 128 1.73 -1.29 0.68
CA THR A 128 2.96 -1.84 0.11
C THR A 128 3.15 -3.30 0.49
N PHE A 129 2.96 -3.66 1.77
CA PHE A 129 3.05 -5.04 2.25
C PHE A 129 2.00 -5.93 1.57
N THR A 130 0.78 -5.42 1.40
CA THR A 130 -0.30 -6.15 0.74
C THR A 130 0.00 -6.36 -0.75
N ALA A 131 0.50 -5.32 -1.44
CA ALA A 131 0.89 -5.40 -2.84
C ALA A 131 2.02 -6.43 -3.06
N GLU A 132 3.07 -6.38 -2.23
CA GLU A 132 4.20 -7.30 -2.30
C GLU A 132 3.78 -8.74 -2.03
N SER A 133 3.00 -8.96 -0.96
CA SER A 133 2.48 -10.29 -0.62
C SER A 133 1.62 -10.87 -1.75
N LEU A 134 0.78 -10.03 -2.37
CA LEU A 134 -0.06 -10.41 -3.48
C LEU A 134 0.77 -10.77 -4.72
N LEU A 135 1.77 -9.96 -5.08
CA LEU A 135 2.65 -10.24 -6.21
C LEU A 135 3.40 -11.55 -6.01
N MET A 136 4.05 -11.73 -4.86
CA MET A 136 4.81 -12.95 -4.55
C MET A 136 3.92 -14.20 -4.62
N ARG A 137 2.69 -14.10 -4.11
CA ARG A 137 1.71 -15.19 -4.19
C ARG A 137 1.37 -15.54 -5.63
N ILE A 138 1.18 -14.53 -6.47
CA ILE A 138 0.75 -14.71 -7.88
C ILE A 138 1.89 -15.23 -8.74
N GLN A 139 3.12 -14.76 -8.52
CA GLN A 139 4.32 -15.33 -9.12
C GLN A 139 4.42 -16.82 -8.80
N LYS A 140 4.24 -17.19 -7.52
CA LYS A 140 4.25 -18.59 -7.10
C LYS A 140 3.13 -19.42 -7.75
N LEU A 141 1.92 -18.87 -7.89
CA LEU A 141 0.81 -19.54 -8.57
C LEU A 141 1.05 -19.70 -10.07
N ASP A 142 1.81 -18.78 -10.68
CA ASP A 142 2.15 -18.85 -12.09
C ASP A 142 3.00 -20.09 -12.40
N ASP A 143 3.95 -20.39 -11.50
CA ASP A 143 4.85 -21.53 -11.57
C ASP A 143 4.15 -22.88 -11.27
N MET A 144 2.91 -22.87 -10.79
CA MET A 144 2.17 -24.09 -10.45
C MET A 144 1.52 -24.72 -11.70
N VAL A 145 1.74 -26.04 -11.87
CA VAL A 145 1.13 -26.84 -12.96
C VAL A 145 -0.38 -26.94 -12.81
N VAL A 146 -0.86 -27.12 -11.58
CA VAL A 146 -2.29 -27.16 -11.25
C VAL A 146 -2.61 -25.96 -10.40
N LYS A 147 -3.47 -25.07 -10.92
CA LYS A 147 -3.91 -23.86 -10.25
C LYS A 147 -5.44 -23.85 -10.11
N PRO A 148 -6.00 -23.26 -9.03
CA PRO A 148 -7.45 -23.26 -8.82
C PRO A 148 -8.23 -22.52 -9.89
N LEU A 149 -7.62 -21.51 -10.52
CA LEU A 149 -8.22 -20.64 -11.52
C LEU A 149 -7.18 -20.25 -12.57
N GLU A 150 -7.66 -19.78 -13.70
CA GLU A 150 -6.82 -19.20 -14.76
C GLU A 150 -5.96 -18.05 -14.25
N GLN A 151 -4.71 -18.01 -14.72
CA GLN A 151 -3.72 -17.02 -14.26
C GLN A 151 -4.20 -15.58 -14.48
N GLU A 152 -4.96 -15.33 -15.55
CA GLU A 152 -5.49 -14.01 -15.89
C GLU A 152 -6.36 -13.42 -14.78
N VAL A 153 -7.11 -14.25 -14.02
CA VAL A 153 -7.93 -13.79 -12.90
C VAL A 153 -7.05 -13.26 -11.77
N TYR A 154 -5.97 -13.97 -11.45
CA TYR A 154 -5.00 -13.53 -10.45
C TYR A 154 -4.29 -12.24 -10.88
N GLU A 155 -3.86 -12.16 -12.15
CA GLU A 155 -3.26 -10.96 -12.71
C GLU A 155 -4.21 -9.76 -12.67
N ALA A 156 -5.50 -9.97 -12.97
CA ALA A 156 -6.52 -8.93 -12.86
C ALA A 156 -6.66 -8.40 -11.43
N ILE A 157 -6.60 -9.29 -10.42
CA ILE A 157 -6.62 -8.89 -9.00
C ILE A 157 -5.38 -8.06 -8.66
N LEU A 158 -4.19 -8.52 -9.04
CA LEU A 158 -2.93 -7.83 -8.80
C LEU A 158 -2.91 -6.43 -9.40
N LYS A 159 -3.17 -6.33 -10.70
CA LYS A 159 -3.12 -5.08 -11.45
C LYS A 159 -4.18 -4.09 -10.96
N THR A 160 -5.36 -4.58 -10.57
CA THR A 160 -6.39 -3.76 -9.94
C THR A 160 -5.92 -3.23 -8.59
N PHE A 161 -5.35 -4.09 -7.75
CA PHE A 161 -4.86 -3.70 -6.43
C PHE A 161 -3.74 -2.67 -6.53
N ILE A 162 -2.72 -2.90 -7.36
CA ILE A 162 -1.59 -1.97 -7.55
C ILE A 162 -2.08 -0.63 -8.11
N THR A 163 -3.05 -0.62 -9.04
CA THR A 163 -3.64 0.62 -9.56
C THR A 163 -4.29 1.44 -8.42
N ASP A 164 -5.14 0.80 -7.61
CA ASP A 164 -5.82 1.48 -6.51
C ASP A 164 -4.83 1.88 -5.38
N ALA A 165 -3.86 1.03 -5.06
CA ALA A 165 -2.83 1.29 -4.06
C ALA A 165 -1.93 2.45 -4.46
N THR A 166 -1.57 2.57 -5.75
CA THR A 166 -0.81 3.72 -6.26
C THR A 166 -1.53 5.03 -5.94
N SER A 167 -2.85 5.11 -6.15
CA SER A 167 -3.63 6.30 -5.84
C SER A 167 -3.71 6.59 -4.34
N ARG A 168 -3.91 5.56 -3.50
CA ARG A 168 -3.93 5.72 -2.04
C ARG A 168 -2.57 6.18 -1.52
N ILE A 169 -1.49 5.52 -1.90
CA ILE A 169 -0.12 5.89 -1.50
C ILE A 169 0.21 7.30 -1.95
N THR A 170 -0.17 7.71 -3.17
CA THR A 170 0.04 9.09 -3.65
C THR A 170 -0.64 10.10 -2.74
N LYS A 171 -1.90 9.84 -2.36
CA LYS A 171 -2.65 10.70 -1.46
C LYS A 171 -2.00 10.77 -0.08
N GLU A 172 -1.74 9.63 0.56
CA GLU A 172 -1.15 9.56 1.91
C GLU A 172 0.23 10.23 1.96
N ALA A 173 1.06 10.01 0.94
CA ALA A 173 2.36 10.68 0.82
C ALA A 173 2.21 12.19 0.65
N THR A 174 1.28 12.63 -0.20
CA THR A 174 1.03 14.06 -0.41
C THR A 174 0.60 14.73 0.89
N ASP A 175 -0.41 14.16 1.57
CA ASP A 175 -0.96 14.69 2.82
C ASP A 175 0.13 14.80 3.90
N ALA A 176 1.01 13.78 4.03
CA ALA A 176 2.13 13.81 4.95
C ALA A 176 3.20 14.85 4.57
N LEU A 177 3.61 14.91 3.30
CA LEU A 177 4.70 15.80 2.87
C LEU A 177 4.32 17.28 3.02
N VAL A 178 3.07 17.64 2.71
CA VAL A 178 2.62 19.03 2.81
C VAL A 178 2.43 19.49 4.25
N SER A 179 2.34 18.56 5.22
CA SER A 179 2.19 18.93 6.63
C SER A 179 3.49 19.42 7.26
N PHE A 180 4.65 18.94 6.80
CA PHE A 180 5.94 19.29 7.39
C PHE A 180 6.96 19.91 6.42
N ALA A 181 6.86 19.70 5.10
CA ALA A 181 7.80 20.26 4.14
C ALA A 181 7.25 21.52 3.46
N GLN A 182 8.11 22.50 3.18
CA GLN A 182 7.75 23.75 2.52
C GLN A 182 8.76 24.16 1.43
N GLY A 183 8.40 25.15 0.62
CA GLY A 183 9.29 25.76 -0.38
C GLY A 183 9.85 24.75 -1.38
N ASP A 184 11.15 24.86 -1.68
CA ASP A 184 11.81 24.01 -2.67
C ASP A 184 12.00 22.57 -2.22
N LEU A 185 12.03 22.33 -0.90
CA LEU A 185 12.06 20.98 -0.34
C LEU A 185 10.76 20.24 -0.68
N LEU A 186 9.61 20.87 -0.46
CA LEU A 186 8.31 20.29 -0.82
C LEU A 186 8.21 20.02 -2.33
N LYS A 187 8.63 20.97 -3.16
CA LYS A 187 8.63 20.79 -4.62
C LYS A 187 9.44 19.56 -5.04
N THR A 188 10.62 19.38 -4.44
CA THR A 188 11.48 18.20 -4.67
C THR A 188 10.75 16.91 -4.33
N PHE A 189 10.12 16.83 -3.16
CA PHE A 189 9.37 15.64 -2.76
C PHE A 189 8.17 15.36 -3.66
N LEU A 190 7.41 16.39 -4.06
CA LEU A 190 6.26 16.21 -4.96
C LEU A 190 6.68 15.77 -6.37
N MET A 191 7.85 16.22 -6.86
CA MET A 191 8.44 15.69 -8.10
C MET A 191 8.84 14.22 -7.96
N GLY A 192 9.43 13.86 -6.82
CA GLY A 192 9.76 12.48 -6.49
C GLY A 192 8.54 11.58 -6.44
N LEU A 193 7.47 12.04 -5.81
CA LEU A 193 6.21 11.33 -5.75
C LEU A 193 5.66 11.06 -7.17
N LYS A 194 5.60 12.10 -8.02
CA LYS A 194 5.19 11.94 -9.43
C LYS A 194 6.08 10.98 -10.22
N ARG A 195 7.37 10.87 -9.88
CA ARG A 195 8.30 9.92 -10.52
C ARG A 195 8.00 8.48 -10.09
N PHE A 196 7.78 8.25 -8.80
CA PHE A 196 7.59 6.93 -8.21
C PHE A 196 6.16 6.38 -8.36
N THR A 197 5.19 7.21 -8.75
CA THR A 197 3.79 6.78 -8.95
C THR A 197 3.45 6.58 -10.44
N LYS A 198 4.44 6.25 -11.28
CA LYS A 198 4.28 6.08 -12.74
C LYS A 198 3.82 4.70 -13.20
N TYR A 199 3.31 3.86 -12.29
CA TYR A 199 2.71 2.59 -12.69
C TYR A 199 1.56 2.85 -13.69
N GLU A 200 1.56 2.14 -14.81
CA GLU A 200 0.60 2.34 -15.88
C GLU A 200 -0.78 1.83 -15.43
N PRO A 201 -1.80 2.70 -15.31
CA PRO A 201 -3.11 2.29 -14.83
C PRO A 201 -3.80 1.39 -15.85
N ILE A 202 -4.44 0.34 -15.36
CA ILE A 202 -5.21 -0.58 -16.19
C ILE A 202 -6.70 -0.21 -16.23
N ASN A 203 -7.44 -0.81 -17.16
CA ASN A 203 -8.89 -0.74 -17.16
C ASN A 203 -9.49 -1.58 -16.01
N VAL A 204 -9.51 -0.99 -14.82
CA VAL A 204 -10.02 -1.63 -13.59
C VAL A 204 -11.49 -2.04 -13.71
N LYS A 205 -12.29 -1.40 -14.57
CA LYS A 205 -13.68 -1.82 -14.84
C LYS A 205 -13.71 -3.23 -15.42
N MET A 206 -12.87 -3.49 -16.42
CA MET A 206 -12.85 -4.81 -17.07
C MET A 206 -12.22 -5.87 -16.19
N ALA A 207 -11.12 -5.55 -15.51
CA ALA A 207 -10.51 -6.46 -14.55
C ALA A 207 -11.49 -6.88 -13.43
N ARG A 208 -12.21 -5.91 -12.84
CA ARG A 208 -13.23 -6.22 -11.81
C ARG A 208 -14.40 -7.04 -12.34
N ARG A 209 -14.81 -6.86 -13.61
CA ARG A 209 -15.82 -7.72 -14.25
C ARG A 209 -15.33 -9.16 -14.39
N LEU A 210 -14.12 -9.37 -14.91
CA LEU A 210 -13.52 -10.70 -15.02
C LEU A 210 -13.49 -11.42 -13.65
N ILE A 211 -13.05 -10.71 -12.60
CA ILE A 211 -13.02 -11.25 -11.23
C ILE A 211 -14.42 -11.60 -10.74
N ALA A 212 -15.39 -10.69 -10.95
CA ALA A 212 -16.76 -10.90 -10.52
C ALA A 212 -17.43 -12.07 -11.25
N ASP A 213 -17.30 -12.13 -12.57
CA ASP A 213 -17.89 -13.20 -13.41
C ASP A 213 -17.34 -14.57 -12.98
N THR A 214 -16.05 -14.66 -12.66
CA THR A 214 -15.42 -15.88 -12.13
C THR A 214 -16.02 -16.29 -10.78
N LEU A 215 -16.14 -15.35 -9.83
CA LEU A 215 -16.70 -15.63 -8.50
C LEU A 215 -18.19 -15.97 -8.55
N ILE A 216 -18.94 -15.37 -9.48
CA ILE A 216 -20.36 -15.65 -9.70
C ILE A 216 -20.54 -17.05 -10.27
N ALA A 217 -19.73 -17.44 -11.25
CA ALA A 217 -19.78 -18.77 -11.85
C ALA A 217 -19.50 -19.88 -10.81
N GLU A 218 -18.53 -19.65 -9.91
CA GLU A 218 -18.17 -20.60 -8.86
C GLU A 218 -19.11 -20.55 -7.63
N ASN A 219 -19.85 -19.46 -7.45
CA ASN A 219 -20.76 -19.20 -6.33
C ASN A 219 -20.11 -19.41 -4.93
N LYS A 220 -18.81 -19.18 -4.83
CA LYS A 220 -18.01 -19.30 -3.60
C LYS A 220 -16.71 -18.50 -3.74
N TYR A 221 -15.97 -18.37 -2.65
CA TYR A 221 -14.59 -17.90 -2.72
C TYR A 221 -13.71 -19.02 -3.30
N CYS A 222 -13.25 -18.85 -4.54
CA CYS A 222 -12.45 -19.83 -5.29
C CYS A 222 -11.01 -19.37 -5.55
N LEU A 223 -10.57 -18.28 -4.92
CA LEU A 223 -9.24 -17.69 -5.12
C LEU A 223 -8.14 -18.35 -4.27
N SER A 224 -8.45 -19.41 -3.52
CA SER A 224 -7.55 -20.11 -2.57
C SER A 224 -7.03 -21.42 -3.14
#